data_AF-A0A8I1AJ73-F1
#
_entry.id   AF-A0A8I1AJ73-F1
#
_cell.length_a   1.000
_cell.length_b   1.000
_cell.length_c   1.000
_cell.angle_alpha   90.00
_cell.angle_beta   90.00
_cell.angle_gamma   90.00
#
_symmetry.space_group_name_H-M   'P 1'
#
loop_
_entity.id
_entity.type
_entity.pdbx_description
1 polymer ?
#
loop_
_entity_poly.entity_id
_entity_poly.type
_entity_poly.pdbx_seq_one_letter_code
_entity_poly.pdbx_strand_id
1 'polypeptide(L)'
;MQKICDLYIPHILDDYSPLEYLHILEPHFTYDPEKSYQGYLNVNVRRITLVNFITEFRKRKMQIYNVPIQYRDQANLSIDQAFEYALKAIDLENYHITKTSFMGMDSPVVWRFPLSHLFEEKAGAGISVDKLDGHIWTMEEIEEYDYDFNNFL
;
A
#
# COMPACT_ATOMS: atom_id res chain seq x y z
N MET A 1 17.92 5.13 2.00
CA MET A 1 17.97 4.15 3.12
C MET A 1 17.73 2.74 2.55
N GLN A 2 18.51 1.73 2.92
CA GLN A 2 18.36 0.37 2.36
C GLN A 2 17.24 -0.42 3.08
N LYS A 3 15.98 -0.26 2.66
CA LYS A 3 14.86 -1.09 3.17
C LYS A 3 14.74 -2.40 2.37
N ILE A 4 14.42 -3.48 3.08
CA ILE A 4 14.02 -4.76 2.48
C ILE A 4 12.49 -4.77 2.34
N CYS A 5 12.03 -5.18 1.18
CA CYS A 5 10.63 -5.16 0.78
C CYS A 5 10.22 -6.49 0.14
N ASP A 6 8.90 -6.64 0.03
CA ASP A 6 8.20 -7.66 -0.73
C ASP A 6 7.35 -6.97 -1.82
N LEU A 7 6.87 -7.74 -2.79
CA LEU A 7 5.85 -7.31 -3.73
C LEU A 7 4.47 -7.71 -3.20
N TYR A 8 3.53 -6.78 -3.24
CA TYR A 8 2.14 -7.01 -2.87
C TYR A 8 1.22 -6.79 -4.08
N ILE A 9 0.41 -7.80 -4.37
CA ILE A 9 -0.56 -7.78 -5.46
C ILE A 9 -1.97 -7.63 -4.87
N PRO A 10 -2.61 -6.45 -4.98
CA PRO A 10 -3.89 -6.19 -4.30
C PRO A 10 -5.06 -6.98 -4.89
N HIS A 11 -5.05 -7.18 -6.21
CA HIS A 11 -6.12 -7.83 -6.95
C HIS A 11 -5.52 -8.76 -8.01
N ILE A 12 -6.31 -9.74 -8.46
CA ILE A 12 -5.91 -10.64 -9.54
C ILE A 12 -5.60 -9.80 -10.79
N LEU A 13 -4.46 -10.08 -11.41
CA LEU A 13 -3.98 -9.42 -12.63
C LEU A 13 -4.19 -10.30 -13.86
N ASP A 14 -4.20 -9.66 -15.03
CA ASP A 14 -4.34 -10.33 -16.32
C ASP A 14 -3.03 -10.99 -16.80
N ASP A 15 -1.88 -10.50 -16.32
CA ASP A 15 -0.56 -10.95 -16.78
C ASP A 15 0.49 -10.90 -15.66
N TYR A 16 1.04 -12.06 -15.30
CA TYR A 16 2.10 -12.20 -14.29
C TYR A 16 3.48 -12.44 -14.89
N SER A 17 3.64 -12.42 -16.22
CA SER A 17 4.91 -12.71 -16.89
C SER A 17 6.13 -11.91 -16.42
N PRO A 18 6.05 -10.65 -15.92
CA PRO A 18 7.23 -10.01 -15.37
C PRO A 18 7.83 -10.76 -14.18
N LEU A 19 7.02 -11.49 -13.40
CA LEU A 19 7.48 -12.27 -12.25
C LEU A 19 8.40 -13.42 -12.65
N GLU A 20 8.40 -13.84 -13.92
CA GLU A 20 9.34 -14.83 -14.43
C GLU A 20 10.78 -14.42 -14.09
N TYR A 21 11.11 -13.13 -14.15
CA TYR A 21 12.46 -12.62 -13.90
C TYR A 21 12.78 -12.38 -12.41
N LEU A 22 11.81 -12.58 -11.50
CA LEU A 22 12.01 -12.33 -10.08
C LEU A 22 13.03 -13.29 -9.45
N HIS A 23 13.19 -14.49 -10.01
CA HIS A 23 14.20 -15.47 -9.58
C HIS A 23 15.64 -14.93 -9.67
N ILE A 24 15.89 -13.91 -10.51
CA ILE A 24 17.21 -13.25 -10.62
C ILE A 24 17.54 -12.51 -9.33
N LEU A 25 16.53 -12.00 -8.63
CA LEU A 25 16.67 -11.20 -7.41
C LEU A 25 16.42 -12.01 -6.13
N GLU A 26 15.53 -12.98 -6.21
CA GLU A 26 15.18 -13.91 -5.14
C GLU A 26 15.24 -15.35 -5.69
N PRO A 27 16.39 -16.05 -5.57
CA PRO A 27 16.60 -17.36 -6.17
C PRO A 27 15.61 -18.44 -5.71
N HIS A 28 14.97 -18.26 -4.56
CA HIS A 28 13.98 -19.19 -4.03
C HIS A 28 12.57 -18.95 -4.61
N PHE A 29 12.36 -17.83 -5.31
CA PHE A 29 11.10 -17.57 -6.00
C PHE A 29 11.04 -18.37 -7.31
N THR A 30 10.02 -19.23 -7.41
CA THR A 30 9.72 -19.97 -8.64
C THR A 30 8.43 -19.42 -9.23
N TYR A 31 8.52 -18.88 -10.45
CA TYR A 31 7.36 -18.46 -11.22
C TYR A 31 6.60 -19.67 -11.76
N ASP A 32 5.28 -19.65 -11.62
CA ASP A 32 4.35 -20.65 -12.14
C ASP A 32 3.29 -19.92 -12.99
N PRO A 33 3.28 -20.13 -14.32
CA PRO A 33 2.36 -19.44 -15.22
C PRO A 33 0.89 -19.83 -15.02
N GLU A 34 0.61 -20.97 -14.38
CA GLU A 34 -0.76 -21.44 -14.10
C GLU A 34 -1.28 -20.89 -12.76
N LYS A 35 -0.42 -20.26 -11.97
CA LYS A 35 -0.75 -19.74 -10.64
C LYS A 35 -1.26 -18.30 -10.73
N SER A 36 -2.40 -18.05 -10.07
CA SER A 36 -2.82 -16.69 -9.74
C SER A 36 -2.09 -16.19 -8.49
N TYR A 37 -1.52 -14.99 -8.57
CA TYR A 37 -0.80 -14.36 -7.46
C TYR A 37 -1.64 -13.23 -6.87
N GLN A 38 -1.88 -13.28 -5.56
CA GLN A 38 -2.55 -12.22 -4.80
C GLN A 38 -1.94 -12.13 -3.40
N GLY A 39 -1.83 -10.92 -2.86
CA GLY A 39 -1.16 -10.64 -1.60
C GLY A 39 0.35 -10.56 -1.75
N TYR A 40 1.06 -10.88 -0.66
CA TYR A 40 2.52 -10.87 -0.61
C TYR A 40 3.13 -12.06 -1.38
N LEU A 41 4.19 -11.80 -2.15
CA LEU A 41 4.91 -12.84 -2.90
C LEU A 41 5.91 -13.63 -2.03
N ASN A 42 6.15 -13.18 -0.79
CA ASN A 42 7.10 -13.77 0.16
C ASN A 42 8.55 -13.68 -0.30
N VAL A 43 8.94 -12.57 -0.91
CA VAL A 43 10.33 -12.29 -1.28
C VAL A 43 10.98 -11.32 -0.30
N ASN A 44 12.32 -11.32 -0.22
CA ASN A 44 13.07 -10.41 0.66
C ASN A 44 14.12 -9.64 -0.15
N VAL A 45 13.66 -8.65 -0.92
CA VAL A 45 14.49 -7.95 -1.90
C VAL A 45 14.66 -6.48 -1.50
N ARG A 46 15.81 -5.88 -1.84
CA ARG A 46 16.05 -4.45 -1.59
C ARG A 46 15.01 -3.61 -2.35
N ARG A 47 14.45 -2.60 -1.69
CA ARG A 47 13.43 -1.69 -2.24
C ARG A 47 13.74 -1.24 -3.67
N ILE A 48 14.93 -0.68 -3.89
CA ILE A 48 15.32 -0.09 -5.19
C ILE A 48 15.30 -1.10 -6.33
N THR A 49 15.54 -2.37 -6.03
CA THR A 49 15.56 -3.43 -7.02
C THR A 49 14.15 -3.83 -7.44
N LEU A 50 13.18 -3.80 -6.51
CA LEU A 50 11.78 -4.09 -6.79
C LEU A 50 11.06 -2.95 -7.53
N VAL A 51 11.55 -1.70 -7.45
CA VAL A 51 10.96 -0.55 -8.18
C VAL A 51 10.86 -0.81 -9.69
N ASN A 52 11.80 -1.57 -10.26
CA ASN A 52 11.76 -1.97 -11.67
C ASN A 52 10.52 -2.83 -11.98
N PHE A 53 10.17 -3.77 -11.10
CA PHE A 53 8.96 -4.58 -11.25
C PHE A 53 7.70 -3.71 -11.16
N ILE A 54 7.64 -2.80 -10.18
CA ILE A 54 6.51 -1.86 -10.07
C ILE A 54 6.33 -1.09 -11.38
N THR A 55 7.42 -0.59 -11.94
CA THR A 55 7.43 0.17 -13.19
C THR A 55 6.96 -0.68 -14.37
N GLU A 56 7.42 -1.92 -14.50
CA GLU A 56 7.01 -2.81 -15.58
C GLU A 56 5.54 -3.21 -15.51
N PHE A 57 5.02 -3.53 -14.32
CA PHE A 57 3.59 -3.78 -14.14
C PHE A 57 2.75 -2.54 -14.44
N ARG A 58 3.23 -1.35 -14.04
CA ARG A 58 2.46 -0.13 -14.29
C ARG A 58 2.41 0.29 -15.75
N LYS A 59 3.47 0.05 -16.54
CA LYS A 59 3.44 0.21 -18.01
C LYS A 59 2.31 -0.62 -18.65
N ARG A 60 1.92 -1.72 -18.00
CA ARG A 60 0.83 -2.61 -18.41
C ARG A 60 -0.50 -2.27 -17.74
N LYS A 61 -0.59 -1.11 -17.07
CA LYS A 61 -1.77 -0.63 -16.32
C LYS A 61 -2.19 -1.56 -15.18
N MET A 62 -1.26 -2.36 -14.65
CA MET A 62 -1.46 -3.22 -13.51
C MET A 62 -0.87 -2.57 -12.26
N GLN A 63 -1.60 -2.61 -11.16
CA GLN A 63 -1.18 -2.03 -9.89
C GLN A 63 -0.65 -3.12 -8.97
N ILE A 64 0.62 -3.01 -8.63
CA ILE A 64 1.27 -3.76 -7.57
C ILE A 64 2.06 -2.79 -6.69
N TYR A 65 2.40 -3.22 -5.48
CA TYR A 65 3.08 -2.37 -4.52
C TYR A 65 4.39 -2.97 -4.05
N ASN A 66 5.34 -2.08 -3.79
CA ASN A 66 6.58 -2.38 -3.10
C ASN A 66 6.37 -2.07 -1.62
N VAL A 67 6.46 -3.09 -0.77
CA VAL A 67 6.01 -2.99 0.61
C VAL A 67 7.13 -3.41 1.55
N PRO A 68 7.52 -2.59 2.54
CA PRO A 68 8.45 -3.03 3.58
C PRO A 68 7.99 -4.33 4.23
N ILE A 69 8.89 -5.29 4.42
CA ILE A 69 8.54 -6.63 4.92
C ILE A 69 7.88 -6.61 6.31
N GLN A 70 8.04 -5.52 7.07
CA GLN A 70 7.38 -5.32 8.36
C GLN A 70 5.85 -5.42 8.25
N TYR A 71 5.24 -4.91 7.16
CA TYR A 71 3.78 -5.00 6.94
C TYR A 71 3.29 -6.41 6.55
N ARG A 72 4.21 -7.34 6.24
CA ARG A 72 3.94 -8.77 6.03
C ARG A 72 4.19 -9.56 7.32
N ASP A 73 5.30 -9.28 7.99
CA ASP A 73 5.83 -10.08 9.09
C ASP A 73 5.22 -9.73 10.45
N GLN A 74 4.61 -8.54 10.59
CA GLN A 74 3.96 -8.09 11.81
C GLN A 74 2.44 -8.08 11.64
N ALA A 75 1.73 -8.22 12.77
CA ALA A 75 0.28 -8.13 12.78
C ALA A 75 -0.15 -6.68 12.50
N ASN A 76 -0.83 -6.47 11.38
CA ASN A 76 -1.40 -5.18 11.04
C ASN A 76 -2.63 -4.88 11.90
N LEU A 77 -2.81 -3.61 12.22
CA LEU A 77 -4.04 -3.08 12.83
C LEU A 77 -5.24 -3.41 11.96
N SER A 78 -6.31 -3.88 12.61
CA SER A 78 -7.62 -3.96 12.00
C SER A 78 -8.14 -2.57 11.63
N ILE A 79 -9.09 -2.51 10.70
CA ILE A 79 -9.78 -1.26 10.35
C ILE A 79 -10.43 -0.59 11.58
N ASP A 80 -10.88 -1.38 12.55
CA ASP A 80 -11.49 -0.90 13.79
C ASP A 80 -10.47 -0.15 14.65
N GLN A 81 -9.31 -0.78 14.88
CA GLN A 81 -8.22 -0.16 15.62
C GLN A 81 -7.71 1.09 14.90
N ALA A 82 -7.47 1.03 13.60
CA ALA A 82 -7.00 2.17 12.81
C ALA A 82 -8.00 3.34 12.83
N PHE A 83 -9.31 3.05 12.81
CA PHE A 83 -10.33 4.08 12.91
C PHE A 83 -10.33 4.78 14.27
N GLU A 84 -10.01 4.08 15.37
CA GLU A 84 -9.84 4.72 16.68
C GLU A 84 -8.65 5.69 16.71
N TYR A 85 -7.54 5.36 16.03
CA TYR A 85 -6.42 6.30 15.86
C TYR A 85 -6.85 7.53 15.05
N ALA A 86 -7.59 7.31 13.95
CA ALA A 86 -8.10 8.40 13.13
C ALA A 86 -9.00 9.36 13.93
N LEU A 87 -9.94 8.82 14.73
CA LEU A 87 -10.84 9.62 15.57
C LEU A 87 -10.10 10.47 16.60
N LYS A 88 -8.96 9.99 17.12
CA LYS A 88 -8.14 10.73 18.09
C LYS A 88 -7.32 11.85 17.46
N ALA A 89 -7.06 11.77 16.15
CA ALA A 89 -6.20 12.68 15.43
C ALA A 89 -6.94 13.85 14.77
N ILE A 90 -8.27 13.76 14.64
CA ILE A 90 -9.09 14.78 13.97
C ILE A 90 -9.83 15.66 14.95
N ASP A 91 -10.09 16.89 14.53
CA ASP A 91 -11.00 17.80 15.21
C ASP A 91 -12.45 17.49 14.82
N LEU A 92 -13.13 16.72 15.67
CA LEU A 92 -14.53 16.32 15.47
C LEU A 92 -15.53 17.47 15.56
N GLU A 93 -15.13 18.67 16.01
CA GLU A 93 -16.02 19.85 16.01
C GLU A 93 -16.18 20.43 14.59
N ASN A 94 -15.18 20.21 13.72
CA ASN A 94 -15.13 20.78 12.37
C ASN A 94 -15.22 19.72 11.27
N TYR A 95 -14.88 18.46 11.57
CA TYR A 95 -14.79 17.39 10.59
C TYR A 95 -15.62 16.17 10.98
N HIS A 96 -16.19 15.53 9.97
CA HIS A 96 -16.77 14.20 10.05
C HIS A 96 -15.84 13.21 9.35
N ILE A 97 -15.69 12.03 9.96
CA ILE A 97 -14.92 10.91 9.40
C ILE A 97 -15.82 9.69 9.29
N THR A 98 -15.75 9.02 8.14
CA THR A 98 -16.54 7.81 7.91
C THR A 98 -15.64 6.59 7.97
N LYS A 99 -16.07 5.59 8.74
CA LYS A 99 -15.45 4.26 8.75
C LYS A 99 -15.85 3.48 7.51
N THR A 100 -15.42 3.95 6.34
CA THR A 100 -15.49 3.19 5.11
C THR A 100 -14.07 3.03 4.58
N SER A 101 -13.71 1.83 4.15
CA SER A 101 -12.61 1.71 3.20
C SER A 101 -13.13 2.30 1.90
N PHE A 102 -12.58 3.43 1.47
CA PHE A 102 -12.94 4.00 0.18
C PHE A 102 -12.78 2.90 -0.90
N MET A 103 -13.80 2.71 -1.74
CA MET A 103 -13.73 1.78 -2.86
C MET A 103 -12.56 2.19 -3.76
N GLY A 104 -11.53 1.36 -3.86
CA GLY A 104 -10.56 1.42 -4.96
C GLY A 104 -9.09 1.69 -4.63
N MET A 105 -8.69 1.85 -3.35
CA MET A 105 -7.27 1.89 -2.99
C MET A 105 -6.99 1.04 -1.75
N ASP A 106 -6.92 -0.28 -1.94
CA ASP A 106 -6.37 -1.22 -0.95
C ASP A 106 -4.85 -0.99 -0.87
N SER A 107 -4.45 0.06 -0.16
CA SER A 107 -3.05 0.27 0.18
C SER A 107 -2.60 -0.82 1.14
N PRO A 108 -1.45 -1.48 0.90
CA PRO A 108 -0.92 -2.48 1.82
C PRO A 108 -0.34 -1.87 3.10
N VAL A 109 -0.09 -0.55 3.14
CA VAL A 109 0.62 0.13 4.23
C VAL A 109 -0.26 1.05 5.08
N VAL A 110 -1.37 1.56 4.54
CA VAL A 110 -2.25 2.48 5.27
C VAL A 110 -3.73 2.10 5.15
N TRP A 111 -4.48 2.42 6.19
CA TRP A 111 -5.93 2.59 6.11
C TRP A 111 -6.25 4.04 5.76
N ARG A 112 -7.10 4.28 4.78
CA ARG A 112 -7.52 5.63 4.40
C ARG A 112 -9.00 5.83 4.71
N PHE A 113 -9.29 6.84 5.52
CA PHE A 113 -10.64 7.20 5.91
C PHE A 113 -11.01 8.56 5.31
N PRO A 114 -12.14 8.67 4.59
CA PRO A 114 -12.60 9.94 4.04
C PRO A 114 -12.95 10.93 5.15
N LEU A 115 -12.58 12.19 4.94
CA LEU A 115 -12.99 13.32 5.77
C LEU A 115 -13.97 14.19 4.97
N SER A 116 -15.01 14.66 5.64
CA SER A 116 -15.87 15.73 5.14
C SER A 116 -15.90 16.87 6.15
N HIS A 117 -15.90 18.11 5.65
CA HIS A 117 -16.04 19.28 6.50
C HIS A 117 -17.52 19.50 6.83
N LEU A 118 -17.83 19.77 8.10
CA LEU A 118 -19.23 19.83 8.55
C LEU A 118 -20.03 20.99 7.92
N PHE A 119 -19.33 22.05 7.51
CA PHE A 119 -19.94 23.28 6.99
C PHE A 119 -19.73 23.50 5.47
N GLU A 120 -18.96 22.65 4.80
CA GLU A 120 -18.71 22.73 3.35
C GLU A 120 -18.48 21.33 2.76
N GLU A 121 -19.08 21.01 1.61
CA GLU A 121 -18.69 19.81 0.85
C GLU A 121 -17.35 20.02 0.14
N LYS A 122 -16.26 20.11 0.90
CA LYS A 122 -14.91 19.92 0.37
C LYS A 122 -14.63 18.41 0.30
N ALA A 123 -15.03 17.80 -0.81
CA ALA A 123 -14.69 16.42 -1.12
C ALA A 123 -13.20 16.27 -1.44
N GLY A 124 -12.56 15.23 -0.90
CA GLY A 124 -11.22 14.78 -1.33
C GLY A 124 -10.15 14.70 -0.23
N ALA A 125 -10.37 15.30 0.93
CA ALA A 125 -9.49 15.12 2.08
C ALA A 125 -9.75 13.76 2.73
N GLY A 126 -8.69 13.03 3.08
CA GLY A 126 -8.79 11.78 3.82
C GLY A 126 -7.59 11.64 4.73
N ILE A 127 -7.80 11.00 5.87
CA ILE A 127 -6.74 10.69 6.83
C ILE A 127 -6.18 9.30 6.53
N SER A 128 -4.86 9.20 6.48
CA SER A 128 -4.14 7.95 6.25
C SER A 128 -3.52 7.50 7.57
N VAL A 129 -3.82 6.27 7.98
CA VAL A 129 -3.39 5.67 9.25
C VAL A 129 -2.49 4.48 8.94
N ASP A 130 -1.28 4.47 9.48
CA ASP A 130 -0.31 3.37 9.31
C ASP A 130 -0.88 2.05 9.83
N LYS A 131 -0.73 0.99 9.04
CA LYS A 131 -1.22 -0.35 9.38
C LYS A 131 -0.43 -1.04 10.49
N LEU A 132 0.79 -0.61 10.82
CA LEU A 132 1.61 -1.21 11.87
C LEU A 132 1.32 -0.62 13.26
N ASP A 133 1.27 0.71 13.36
CA ASP A 133 1.30 1.39 14.67
C ASP A 133 0.23 2.47 14.86
N GLY A 134 -0.54 2.79 13.81
CA GLY A 134 -1.59 3.80 13.87
C GLY A 134 -1.08 5.23 13.73
N HIS A 135 0.19 5.43 13.36
CA HIS A 135 0.75 6.73 13.00
C HIS A 135 -0.07 7.38 11.87
N ILE A 136 -0.31 8.68 11.96
CA ILE A 136 -1.05 9.42 10.94
C ILE A 136 -0.06 9.92 9.91
N TRP A 137 -0.12 9.34 8.71
CA TRP A 137 0.75 9.75 7.62
C TRP A 137 0.42 11.15 7.15
N THR A 138 1.46 11.98 7.06
CA THR A 138 1.43 13.26 6.39
C THR A 138 1.35 13.09 4.87
N MET A 139 1.04 14.15 4.14
CA MET A 139 1.09 14.13 2.68
C MET A 139 2.50 13.84 2.16
N GLU A 140 3.54 14.35 2.84
CA GLU A 140 4.94 14.08 2.48
C GLU A 140 5.30 12.61 2.62
N GLU A 141 4.83 11.92 3.67
CA GLU A 141 5.05 10.48 3.84
C GLU A 141 4.30 9.64 2.80
N ILE A 142 3.08 10.07 2.43
CA ILE A 142 2.33 9.45 1.33
C ILE A 142 3.10 9.61 0.02
N GLU A 143 3.55 10.82 -0.29
CA GLU A 143 4.33 11.13 -1.50
C GLU A 143 5.67 10.38 -1.52
N GLU A 144 6.37 10.28 -0.39
CA GLU A 144 7.59 9.48 -0.27
C GLU A 144 7.29 7.99 -0.52
N TYR A 145 6.24 7.43 0.06
CA TYR A 145 5.91 6.03 -0.21
C TYR A 145 5.55 5.83 -1.70
N ASP A 146 4.69 6.69 -2.23
CA ASP A 146 4.20 6.60 -3.60
C ASP A 146 5.34 6.75 -4.61
N TYR A 147 6.21 7.74 -4.46
CA TYR A 147 7.34 7.98 -5.35
C TYR A 147 8.48 6.98 -5.12
N ASP A 148 8.93 6.86 -3.88
CA ASP A 148 10.23 6.28 -3.55
C ASP A 148 10.15 4.74 -3.47
N PHE A 149 8.97 4.18 -3.20
CA PHE A 149 8.71 2.74 -3.20
C PHE A 149 7.99 2.27 -4.45
N ASN A 150 6.97 3.03 -4.88
CA ASN A 150 6.09 2.60 -5.96
C ASN A 150 6.33 3.32 -7.29
N ASN A 151 7.20 4.33 -7.35
CA ASN A 151 7.44 5.12 -8.56
C ASN A 151 6.17 5.78 -9.13
N PHE A 152 5.22 6.20 -8.27
CA PHE A 152 4.04 7.01 -8.65
C PHE A 152 4.50 8.42 -9.01
N LEU A 153 4.29 8.77 -10.28
CA LEU A 153 4.52 10.05 -10.94
C LEU A 153 3.42 10.26 -11.98
#